data_AF-A0A819D8G7-F1
#
_entry.id   AF-A0A819D8G7-F1
#
_cell.length_a   1.000
_cell.length_b   1.000
_cell.length_c   1.000
_cell.angle_alpha   90.00
_cell.angle_beta   90.00
_cell.angle_gamma   90.00
#
_symmetry.space_group_name_H-M   'P 1'
#
loop_
_entity.id
_entity.type
_entity.pdbx_description
1 polymer ?
#
loop_
_entity_poly.entity_id
_entity_poly.type
_entity_poly.pdbx_seq_one_letter_code
_entity_poly.pdbx_strand_id
1 'polypeptide(L)'
;MMGSNVWMIDKMEYYLTNDLEATREEINYLKRLYTPKTNTRSDSRKRASAFLPSTIIDDFLYHGDLDHARNRNLLNELAIKHIISV
;
A
#
# COMPACT_ATOMS: atom_id res chain seq x y z
N MET A 1 5.27 -11.96 -4.37
CA MET A 1 4.00 -12.72 -4.24
C MET A 1 2.88 -11.71 -4.08
N MET A 2 2.17 -11.42 -5.17
CA MET A 2 1.09 -10.43 -5.24
C MET A 2 -0.08 -11.16 -5.90
N GLY A 3 -1.14 -11.45 -5.15
CA GLY A 3 -2.28 -12.20 -5.68
C GLY A 3 -3.27 -12.77 -4.67
N SER A 4 -3.05 -12.66 -3.35
CA SER A 4 -3.90 -13.38 -2.39
C SER A 4 -5.32 -12.85 -2.25
N ASN A 5 -5.55 -11.55 -2.43
CA ASN A 5 -6.84 -10.94 -2.03
C ASN A 5 -7.88 -10.91 -3.17
N VAL A 6 -7.46 -10.68 -4.42
CA VAL A 6 -8.38 -10.73 -5.58
C VAL A 6 -8.84 -12.17 -5.85
N TRP A 7 -7.91 -13.14 -5.74
CA TRP A 7 -8.24 -14.57 -5.86
C TRP A 7 -9.28 -15.01 -4.82
N MET A 8 -9.20 -14.48 -3.59
CA MET A 8 -10.18 -14.79 -2.55
C MET A 8 -11.57 -14.24 -2.91
N ILE A 9 -11.65 -13.04 -3.50
CA ILE A 9 -12.91 -12.46 -3.98
C ILE A 9 -13.49 -13.30 -5.13
N ASP A 10 -12.66 -13.75 -6.07
CA ASP A 10 -13.10 -14.65 -7.16
C ASP A 10 -13.65 -15.98 -6.60
N LYS A 11 -13.05 -16.50 -5.53
CA LYS A 11 -13.54 -17.72 -4.84
C LYS A 11 -14.83 -17.50 -4.07
N MET A 12 -15.08 -16.27 -3.61
CA MET A 12 -16.29 -15.90 -2.87
C MET A 12 -17.41 -15.36 -3.77
N GLU A 13 -17.20 -15.26 -5.09
CA GLU A 13 -18.16 -14.64 -6.02
C GLU A 13 -19.57 -15.27 -5.94
N TYR A 14 -19.65 -16.59 -5.76
CA TYR A 14 -20.93 -17.28 -5.55
C TYR A 14 -21.65 -16.82 -4.28
N TYR A 15 -20.93 -16.72 -3.16
CA TYR A 15 -21.48 -16.27 -1.88
C TYR A 15 -21.90 -14.80 -1.95
N LEU A 16 -21.04 -13.95 -2.52
CA LEU A 16 -21.31 -12.52 -2.70
C LEU A 16 -22.58 -12.30 -3.53
N THR A 17 -22.79 -13.08 -4.59
CA THR A 17 -23.93 -12.90 -5.49
C THR A 17 -25.22 -13.51 -4.94
N ASN A 18 -25.16 -14.70 -4.33
CA ASN A 18 -26.39 -15.44 -3.97
C ASN A 18 -26.84 -15.21 -2.52
N ASP A 19 -25.90 -14.99 -1.59
CA ASP A 19 -26.23 -14.86 -0.16
C ASP A 19 -26.27 -13.40 0.29
N LEU A 20 -25.50 -12.54 -0.38
CA LEU A 20 -25.40 -11.11 -0.07
C LEU A 20 -26.00 -10.22 -1.16
N GLU A 21 -26.54 -10.81 -2.23
CA GLU A 21 -27.17 -10.12 -3.37
C GLU A 21 -26.28 -9.01 -3.97
N ALA A 22 -24.95 -9.15 -3.86
CA ALA A 22 -24.02 -8.14 -4.33
C ALA A 22 -24.08 -8.04 -5.86
N THR A 23 -24.17 -6.81 -6.35
CA THR A 23 -24.14 -6.51 -7.77
C THR A 23 -22.75 -6.72 -8.36
N ARG A 24 -22.70 -6.90 -9.67
CA ARG A 24 -21.43 -7.06 -10.40
C ARG A 24 -20.55 -5.82 -10.25
N GLU A 25 -21.16 -4.64 -10.16
CA GLU A 25 -20.52 -3.35 -9.94
C GLU A 25 -19.85 -3.30 -8.57
N GLU A 26 -20.53 -3.76 -7.51
CA GLU A 26 -19.99 -3.83 -6.15
C GLU A 26 -18.84 -4.84 -6.04
N ILE A 27 -18.98 -6.01 -6.67
CA ILE A 27 -17.92 -7.02 -6.71
C ILE A 27 -16.69 -6.45 -7.45
N ASN A 28 -16.88 -5.75 -8.57
CA ASN A 28 -15.80 -5.10 -9.30
C ASN A 28 -15.13 -3.97 -8.49
N TYR A 29 -15.93 -3.20 -7.75
CA TYR A 29 -15.41 -2.18 -6.85
C TYR A 29 -14.56 -2.80 -5.72
N LEU A 30 -15.04 -3.90 -5.13
CA LEU A 30 -14.30 -4.68 -4.14
C LEU A 30 -12.98 -5.22 -4.71
N LYS A 31 -13.00 -5.82 -5.91
CA LYS A 31 -11.78 -6.27 -6.60
C LYS A 31 -10.80 -5.11 -6.81
N ARG A 32 -11.27 -3.90 -7.15
CA ARG A 32 -10.42 -2.71 -7.29
C ARG A 32 -9.84 -2.21 -5.97
N LEU A 33 -10.61 -2.22 -4.88
CA LEU A 33 -10.13 -1.86 -3.53
C LEU A 33 -9.01 -2.77 -3.07
N TYR A 34 -9.16 -4.08 -3.30
CA TYR A 34 -8.22 -5.10 -2.84
C TYR A 34 -7.13 -5.44 -3.87
N THR A 35 -7.20 -4.87 -5.07
CA THR A 35 -6.06 -4.83 -5.98
C THR A 35 -5.08 -3.83 -5.39
N PRO A 36 -3.88 -4.26 -4.95
CA PRO A 36 -2.88 -3.31 -4.48
C PRO A 36 -2.70 -2.25 -5.56
N LYS A 37 -2.92 -0.98 -5.22
CA LYS A 37 -2.51 0.13 -6.09
C LYS A 37 -0.99 0.04 -6.19
N THR A 38 -0.49 -0.67 -7.19
CA THR A 38 0.88 -0.52 -7.63
C THR A 38 0.95 0.87 -8.24
N ASN A 39 1.12 1.89 -7.41
CA ASN A 39 1.94 3.01 -7.83
C ASN A 39 3.19 2.36 -8.40
N THR A 40 3.40 2.58 -9.69
CA THR A 40 4.51 2.07 -10.48
C THR A 40 5.73 1.97 -9.60
N ARG A 41 6.17 0.72 -9.36
CA ARG A 41 7.40 0.41 -8.68
C ARG A 41 8.50 1.03 -9.54
N SER A 42 8.84 2.29 -9.26
CA SER A 42 9.96 2.95 -9.92
C SER A 42 11.18 2.09 -9.62
N ASP A 43 11.89 1.70 -10.68
CA ASP A 43 13.10 0.88 -10.65
C ASP A 43 13.85 0.97 -9.32
N SER A 44 13.95 -0.15 -8.61
CA SER A 44 14.72 -0.30 -7.37
C SER A 44 16.24 -0.15 -7.57
N ARG A 45 16.67 0.42 -8.71
CA ARG A 45 18.05 0.80 -9.02
C ARG A 45 18.30 2.31 -8.94
N LYS A 46 17.29 3.12 -8.65
CA LYS A 46 17.55 4.49 -8.19
C LYS A 46 17.94 4.40 -6.73
N ARG A 47 19.18 4.83 -6.41
CA ARG A 47 19.62 4.99 -5.01
C ARG A 47 18.50 5.69 -4.25
N ALA A 48 18.06 5.10 -3.14
CA ALA A 48 17.07 5.72 -2.28
C ALA A 48 17.56 7.15 -1.99
N SER A 49 16.78 8.12 -2.45
CA SER A 49 17.09 9.52 -2.23
C SER A 49 16.83 9.76 -0.76
N ALA A 50 17.85 10.14 0.02
CA ALA A 50 17.67 10.49 1.43
C ALA A 50 16.62 11.61 1.64
N PHE A 51 16.23 12.32 0.57
CA PHE A 51 15.25 13.41 0.58
C PHE A 51 13.79 12.96 0.47
N LEU A 52 13.49 11.68 0.23
CA LEU A 52 12.11 11.18 0.13
C LEU A 52 12.01 9.82 0.81
N PRO A 53 10.90 9.50 1.50
CA PRO A 53 10.75 8.19 2.13
C PRO A 53 10.74 7.10 1.05
N SER A 54 11.27 5.91 1.38
CA SER A 54 11.37 4.80 0.43
C SER A 54 10.00 4.33 -0.06
N THR A 55 8.99 4.35 0.82
CA THR A 55 7.59 4.10 0.47
C THR A 55 6.68 4.93 1.37
N ILE A 56 5.63 5.53 0.79
CA ILE A 56 4.51 6.11 1.52
C ILE A 56 3.40 5.06 1.53
N ILE A 57 3.03 4.57 2.71
CA ILE A 57 1.98 3.55 2.87
C ILE A 57 0.62 4.24 3.05
N ASP A 58 0.59 5.31 3.86
CA ASP A 58 -0.57 6.16 4.12
C ASP A 58 -0.09 7.59 4.47
N ASP A 59 -1.00 8.56 4.58
CA ASP A 59 -0.69 9.97 4.88
C ASP A 59 0.00 10.18 6.25
N PHE A 60 0.04 9.14 7.09
CA PHE A 60 0.71 9.12 8.39
C PHE A 60 1.75 8.01 8.56
N LEU A 61 1.93 7.13 7.57
CA LEU A 61 2.79 5.95 7.68
C LEU A 61 3.78 5.85 6.52
N TYR A 62 5.05 5.88 6.88
CA TYR A 62 6.17 5.92 5.95
C TYR A 62 7.13 4.78 6.24
N HIS A 63 7.67 4.18 5.20
CA HIS A 63 8.74 3.20 5.27
C HIS A 63 10.03 3.80 4.70
N GLY A 64 11.12 3.65 5.44
CA GLY A 64 12.44 4.14 5.04
C GLY A 64 13.53 3.23 5.60
N ASP A 65 14.73 3.36 5.04
CA ASP A 65 15.94 2.76 5.60
C ASP A 65 16.55 3.63 6.72
N LEU A 66 17.71 3.18 7.23
CA LEU A 66 18.46 3.84 8.28
C LEU A 66 18.84 5.29 7.94
N ASP A 67 19.11 5.61 6.67
CA ASP A 67 19.50 6.95 6.25
C ASP A 67 18.31 7.91 6.31
N HIS A 68 17.09 7.44 5.99
CA HIS A 68 15.87 8.22 6.16
C HIS A 68 15.58 8.48 7.64
N ALA A 69 15.74 7.46 8.50
CA ALA A 69 15.57 7.59 9.95
C ALA A 69 16.57 8.57 10.59
N ARG A 70 17.70 8.83 9.94
CA ARG A 70 18.72 9.81 10.37
C ARG A 70 18.50 11.21 9.77
N ASN A 71 17.69 11.35 8.72
CA ASN A 71 17.48 12.63 8.05
C ASN A 71 16.43 13.50 8.77
N ARG A 72 16.90 14.38 9.68
CA ARG A 72 16.03 15.30 10.42
C ARG A 72 15.20 16.24 9.54
N ASN A 73 15.71 16.65 8.38
CA ASN A 73 14.97 17.54 7.48
C ASN A 73 13.75 16.82 6.92
N LEU A 74 13.94 15.59 6.44
CA LEU A 74 12.85 14.74 5.95
C LEU A 74 11.81 14.46 7.05
N LEU A 75 12.27 14.10 8.26
CA LEU A 75 11.38 13.82 9.39
C LEU A 75 10.55 15.06 9.78
N ASN A 76 11.15 16.25 9.74
CA ASN A 76 10.44 17.50 10.03
C ASN A 76 9.44 17.88 8.93
N GLU A 77 9.81 17.76 7.66
CA GLU A 77 8.93 18.04 6.52
C GLU A 77 7.69 17.14 6.52
N LEU A 78 7.86 15.85 6.87
CA LEU A 78 6.78 14.88 6.99
C LEU A 78 6.08 14.89 8.36
N ALA A 79 6.48 15.79 9.27
CA ALA A 79 5.95 15.89 10.63
C ALA A 79 5.96 14.56 11.42
N ILE A 80 7.02 13.74 11.24
CA ILE A 80 7.18 12.44 11.90
C ILE A 80 7.43 12.64 13.39
N LYS A 81 6.57 12.04 14.23
CA LYS A 81 6.69 12.09 15.69
C LYS A 81 7.31 10.83 16.30
N HIS A 82 7.18 9.70 15.60
CA HIS A 82 7.59 8.39 16.10
C HIS A 82 8.29 7.59 15.02
N ILE A 83 9.34 6.87 15.40
CA ILE A 83 10.06 5.94 14.54
C ILE A 83 9.97 4.56 15.19
N ILE A 84 9.56 3.56 14.41
CA ILE A 84 9.52 2.16 14.84
C ILE A 84 10.64 1.44 14.09
N SER A 85 11.65 0.95 14.82
CA SER A 85 12.70 0.08 14.27
C SER A 85 12.21 -1.37 14.34
N VAL A 86 12.18 -2.04 13.19
CA VAL A 86 11.77 -3.45 13.05
C VAL A 86 12.97 -4.28 12.61
#